data_AF-A0A4V0XQH3-F1
#
_entry.id   AF-A0A4V0XQH3-F1
#
_cell.length_a   1.000
_cell.length_b   1.000
_cell.length_c   1.000
_cell.angle_alpha   90.00
_cell.angle_beta   90.00
_cell.angle_gamma   90.00
#
_symmetry.space_group_name_H-M   'P 1'
#
loop_
_entity.id
_entity.type
_entity.pdbx_description
1 polymer ?
#
loop_
_entity_poly.entity_id
_entity_poly.type
_entity_poly.pdbx_seq_one_letter_code
_entity_poly.pdbx_strand_id
1 'polypeptide(L)'
;MQQLRELRDNTILNTKSGMAFMTTFNQFYYSFSPTVADFEREQPIFKEVVKLTLTPMLTSLSILNHVNIDSEQEMLGYGIGIILMNVGMYVGIPVFGILKIYQFKRKEDLQL
;
A
#
# COMPACT_ATOMS: atom_id res chain seq x y z
N MET A 1 7.69 -9.91 -7.51
CA MET A 1 8.86 -9.01 -7.54
C MET A 1 9.20 -8.55 -8.96
N GLN A 2 9.25 -9.43 -9.96
CA GLN A 2 9.59 -9.05 -11.34
C GLN A 2 8.60 -8.05 -11.96
N GLN A 3 7.30 -8.28 -11.80
CA GLN A 3 6.24 -7.39 -12.30
C GLN A 3 6.39 -5.93 -11.80
N LEU A 4 6.68 -5.74 -10.51
CA LEU A 4 6.88 -4.40 -9.93
C LEU A 4 8.13 -3.70 -10.48
N ARG A 5 9.17 -4.46 -10.86
CA ARG A 5 10.36 -3.90 -11.52
C ARG A 5 10.03 -3.46 -12.94
N GLU A 6 9.29 -4.28 -13.69
CA GLU A 6 8.84 -3.94 -15.04
C GLU A 6 7.91 -2.72 -15.03
N LEU A 7 6.99 -2.61 -14.07
CA LEU A 7 6.17 -1.41 -13.87
C LEU A 7 7.04 -0.16 -13.67
N ARG A 8 8.01 -0.26 -12.76
CA ARG A 8 8.91 0.85 -12.45
C ARG A 8 9.66 1.29 -13.71
N ASP A 9 10.30 0.34 -14.39
CA ASP A 9 11.23 0.61 -15.48
C ASP A 9 10.51 1.02 -16.77
N ASN A 10 9.38 0.40 -17.09
CA ASN A 10 8.66 0.63 -18.35
C ASN A 10 7.57 1.70 -18.26
N THR A 11 7.11 2.05 -17.07
CA THR A 11 5.98 2.98 -16.91
C THR A 11 6.34 4.15 -16.01
N ILE A 12 6.74 3.88 -14.77
CA ILE A 12 6.94 4.94 -13.77
C ILE A 12 8.11 5.84 -14.16
N LEU A 13 9.26 5.27 -14.52
CA LEU A 13 10.47 6.05 -14.87
C LEU A 13 10.38 6.74 -16.23
N ASN A 14 9.41 6.37 -17.08
CA ASN A 14 9.19 7.02 -18.38
C ASN A 14 8.39 8.34 -18.27
N THR A 15 7.92 8.71 -17.07
CA THR A 15 7.16 9.94 -16.83
C THR A 15 7.85 10.84 -15.82
N LYS A 16 7.71 12.17 -15.97
CA LYS A 16 8.31 13.13 -15.02
C LYS A 16 7.70 13.01 -13.62
N SER A 17 6.37 12.89 -13.56
CA SER A 17 5.65 12.65 -12.32
C SER A 17 6.07 11.36 -11.62
N GLY A 18 6.22 10.25 -12.36
CA GLY A 18 6.69 8.98 -11.81
C GLY A 18 8.15 9.03 -11.33
N MET A 19 9.05 9.73 -12.03
CA MET A 19 10.42 9.95 -11.56
C MET A 19 10.47 10.79 -10.27
N ALA A 20 9.68 11.85 -10.16
CA ALA A 20 9.60 12.67 -8.96
C ALA A 20 9.05 11.88 -7.77
N PHE A 21 8.01 11.07 -8.01
CA PHE A 21 7.46 10.14 -7.03
C PHE A 21 8.51 9.14 -6.56
N MET A 22 9.21 8.46 -7.47
CA MET A 22 10.24 7.48 -7.13
C MET A 22 11.40 8.08 -6.33
N THR A 23 11.81 9.31 -6.67
CA THR A 23 12.86 10.02 -5.93
C THR A 23 12.42 10.27 -4.49
N THR A 24 11.21 10.78 -4.30
CA THR A 24 10.66 11.09 -2.97
C THR A 24 10.40 9.82 -2.17
N PHE A 25 9.81 8.82 -2.82
CA PHE A 25 9.55 7.51 -2.25
C PHE A 25 10.85 6.84 -1.78
N ASN A 26 11.90 6.84 -2.61
CA ASN A 26 13.19 6.25 -2.22
C ASN A 26 13.80 6.96 -1.01
N GLN A 27 13.80 8.29 -0.99
CA GLN A 27 14.31 9.05 0.16
C GLN A 27 13.52 8.71 1.45
N PHE A 28 12.20 8.68 1.37
CA PHE A 28 11.35 8.31 2.49
C PHE A 28 11.59 6.85 2.92
N TYR A 29 11.58 5.91 1.97
CA TYR A 29 11.82 4.48 2.21
C TYR A 29 13.14 4.22 2.94
N TYR A 30 14.25 4.80 2.44
CA TYR A 30 15.55 4.61 3.06
C TYR A 30 15.71 5.32 4.41
N SER A 31 14.83 6.29 4.75
CA SER A 31 14.87 6.97 6.04
C SER A 31 14.46 6.08 7.22
N PHE A 32 13.64 5.05 7.00
CA PHE A 32 13.15 4.14 8.05
C PHE A 32 13.47 2.66 7.79
N SER A 33 13.75 2.28 6.54
CA SER A 33 13.98 0.88 6.17
C SER A 33 15.08 0.19 6.98
N PRO A 34 16.23 0.81 7.30
CA PRO A 34 17.27 0.15 8.10
C PRO A 34 16.74 -0.24 9.49
N THR A 35 16.05 0.68 10.16
CA THR A 35 15.46 0.47 11.48
C THR A 35 14.40 -0.64 11.45
N VAL A 36 13.53 -0.65 10.44
CA VAL A 36 12.54 -1.73 10.27
C VAL A 36 13.22 -3.08 10.03
N ALA A 37 14.27 -3.13 9.20
CA ALA A 37 15.00 -4.35 8.90
C ALA A 37 15.71 -4.94 10.13
N ASP A 38 16.24 -4.08 11.01
CA ASP A 38 16.81 -4.52 12.28
C ASP A 38 15.74 -5.15 13.18
N PHE A 39 14.55 -4.53 13.31
CA PHE A 39 13.43 -5.11 14.05
C PHE A 39 12.93 -6.43 13.47
N GLU A 40 12.87 -6.56 12.15
CA GLU A 40 12.49 -7.82 11.49
C GLU A 40 13.47 -8.96 11.81
N ARG A 41 14.76 -8.65 11.96
CA ARG A 41 15.79 -9.64 12.31
C ARG A 41 15.67 -10.10 13.77
N GLU A 42 15.28 -9.22 14.67
CA GLU A 42 15.12 -9.53 16.10
C GLU A 42 13.81 -10.28 16.39
N GLN A 43 12.72 -9.90 15.74
CA GLN A 43 11.37 -10.39 16.03
C GLN A 43 10.70 -10.96 14.76
N PRO A 44 10.68 -12.29 14.56
CA PRO A 44 10.06 -12.91 13.38
C PRO A 44 8.57 -12.57 13.20
N ILE A 45 7.85 -12.32 14.29
CA ILE A 45 6.45 -11.90 14.26
C ILE A 45 6.31 -10.52 13.60
N PHE A 46 7.24 -9.59 13.88
CA PHE A 46 7.22 -8.26 13.30
C PHE A 46 7.34 -8.31 11.77
N LYS A 47 8.19 -9.19 11.24
CA LYS A 47 8.29 -9.45 9.79
C LYS A 47 6.97 -9.86 9.15
N GLU A 48 6.20 -10.75 9.79
CA GLU A 48 4.90 -11.16 9.26
C GLU A 48 3.87 -10.03 9.35
N VAL A 49 3.91 -9.20 10.40
CA VAL A 49 3.08 -8.00 10.51
C VAL A 49 3.42 -7.02 9.38
N VAL A 50 4.70 -6.72 9.16
CA VAL A 50 5.14 -5.85 8.05
C VAL A 50 4.67 -6.40 6.72
N LYS A 51 4.86 -7.70 6.46
CA LYS A 51 4.39 -8.34 5.23
C LYS A 51 2.87 -8.26 5.06
N LEU A 52 2.10 -8.50 6.13
CA LEU A 52 0.65 -8.38 6.11
C LEU A 52 0.22 -6.95 5.77
N THR A 53 0.87 -5.96 6.40
CA THR A 53 0.60 -4.55 6.11
C THR A 53 0.95 -4.16 4.67
N LEU A 54 2.03 -4.68 4.09
CA LEU A 54 2.44 -4.35 2.72
C LEU A 54 1.64 -5.08 1.64
N THR A 55 1.00 -6.23 1.97
CA THR A 55 0.32 -7.08 0.99
C THR A 55 -0.78 -6.35 0.21
N PRO A 56 -1.71 -5.60 0.84
CA PRO A 56 -2.70 -4.79 0.12
C PRO A 56 -2.07 -3.84 -0.90
N MET A 57 -1.02 -3.12 -0.50
CA MET A 57 -0.30 -2.18 -1.34
C MET A 57 0.36 -2.85 -2.54
N LEU A 58 1.11 -3.93 -2.31
CA LEU A 58 1.76 -4.68 -3.40
C LEU A 58 0.73 -5.24 -4.40
N THR A 59 -0.42 -5.67 -3.91
CA THR A 59 -1.52 -6.18 -4.74
C THR A 59 -2.12 -5.06 -5.59
N SER A 60 -2.40 -3.89 -5.00
CA SER A 60 -2.93 -2.74 -5.73
C SER A 60 -1.97 -2.22 -6.82
N LEU A 61 -0.67 -2.18 -6.53
CA LEU A 61 0.35 -1.77 -7.52
C LEU A 61 0.49 -2.77 -8.66
N SER A 62 0.29 -4.07 -8.39
CA SER A 62 0.34 -5.10 -9.44
C SER A 62 -0.74 -4.90 -10.51
N ILE A 63 -1.86 -4.26 -10.18
CA ILE A 63 -2.93 -3.95 -11.13
C ILE A 63 -2.42 -3.00 -12.22
N LEU A 64 -1.50 -2.08 -11.91
CA LEU A 64 -0.95 -1.17 -12.93
C LEU A 64 -0.19 -1.89 -14.05
N ASN A 65 0.35 -3.09 -13.79
CA ASN A 65 1.00 -3.87 -14.84
C ASN A 65 0.05 -4.33 -15.95
N HIS A 66 -1.26 -4.31 -15.70
CA HIS A 66 -2.27 -4.76 -16.64
C HIS A 66 -2.94 -3.58 -17.37
N VAL A 67 -2.52 -2.36 -17.08
CA VAL A 67 -3.07 -1.13 -17.65
C VAL A 67 -2.01 -0.47 -18.51
N ASN A 68 -2.35 -0.15 -19.76
CA ASN A 68 -1.46 0.62 -20.62
C ASN A 68 -1.48 2.08 -20.17
N ILE A 69 -0.34 2.54 -19.66
CA ILE A 69 -0.13 3.93 -19.24
C ILE A 69 0.80 4.55 -20.27
N ASP A 70 0.23 5.36 -21.17
CA ASP A 70 0.94 5.93 -22.31
C ASP A 70 1.18 7.44 -22.13
N SER A 71 0.61 8.04 -21.08
CA SER A 71 0.71 9.49 -20.81
C SER A 71 0.99 9.85 -19.35
N GLU A 72 1.50 11.08 -19.14
CA GLU A 72 1.75 11.64 -17.80
C GLU A 72 0.47 11.82 -16.97
N GLN A 73 -0.65 12.15 -17.63
CA GLN A 73 -1.95 12.33 -16.99
C GLN A 73 -2.52 11.00 -16.49
N GLU A 74 -2.39 9.93 -17.29
CA GLU A 74 -2.77 8.58 -16.87
C GLU A 74 -1.92 8.10 -15.70
N MET A 75 -0.59 8.28 -15.76
CA MET A 75 0.29 7.91 -14.66
C MET A 75 -0.10 8.61 -13.34
N LEU A 76 -0.41 9.91 -13.41
CA LEU A 76 -0.89 10.67 -12.26
C LEU A 76 -2.26 10.19 -11.79
N GLY A 77 -3.21 9.99 -12.70
CA GLY A 77 -4.57 9.56 -12.38
C GLY A 77 -4.59 8.18 -11.70
N TYR A 78 -3.90 7.21 -12.28
CA TYR A 78 -3.78 5.87 -11.71
C TYR A 78 -2.95 5.86 -10.42
N GLY A 79 -1.88 6.64 -10.35
CA GLY A 79 -1.08 6.79 -9.14
C GLY A 79 -1.89 7.33 -7.96
N ILE A 80 -2.66 8.41 -8.18
CA ILE A 80 -3.59 8.98 -7.18
C ILE A 80 -4.67 7.95 -6.82
N GLY A 81 -5.25 7.28 -7.82
CA GLY A 81 -6.27 6.25 -7.59
C GLY A 81 -5.78 5.13 -6.68
N ILE A 82 -4.56 4.65 -6.87
CA ILE A 82 -3.97 3.61 -6.02
C ILE A 82 -3.66 4.12 -4.62
N ILE A 83 -3.16 5.35 -4.48
CA ILE A 83 -2.95 5.95 -3.15
C ILE A 83 -4.29 6.01 -2.40
N LEU A 84 -5.35 6.52 -3.05
CA LEU A 84 -6.68 6.59 -2.45
C LEU A 84 -7.25 5.22 -2.12
N MET A 85 -7.07 4.23 -3.00
CA MET A 85 -7.48 2.85 -2.76
C MET A 85 -6.76 2.26 -1.54
N ASN A 86 -5.45 2.46 -1.43
CA ASN A 86 -4.67 2.01 -0.28
C ASN A 86 -5.11 2.67 1.01
N VAL A 87 -5.25 4.00 1.03
CA VAL A 87 -5.77 4.74 2.19
C VAL A 87 -7.15 4.21 2.58
N GLY A 88 -8.02 3.99 1.59
CA GLY A 88 -9.34 3.39 1.79
C GLY A 88 -9.27 2.00 2.42
N MET A 89 -8.30 1.16 2.04
CA MET A 89 -8.11 -0.16 2.66
C MET A 89 -7.54 -0.06 4.07
N TYR A 90 -6.49 0.73 4.29
CA TYR A 90 -5.83 0.88 5.60
C TYR A 90 -6.71 1.56 6.64
N VAL A 91 -7.65 2.42 6.24
CA VAL A 91 -8.61 3.07 7.14
C VAL A 91 -9.93 2.29 7.18
N GLY A 92 -10.45 1.92 6.02
CA GLY A 92 -11.76 1.28 5.88
C GLY A 92 -11.85 -0.10 6.52
N ILE A 93 -10.82 -0.95 6.38
CA ILE A 93 -10.82 -2.29 6.99
C ILE A 93 -10.85 -2.19 8.53
N PRO A 94 -9.95 -1.40 9.19
CA PRO A 94 -10.04 -1.22 10.64
C PRO A 94 -11.33 -0.58 11.11
N VAL A 95 -11.82 0.49 10.44
CA VAL A 95 -13.08 1.16 10.81
C VAL A 95 -14.26 0.19 10.74
N PHE A 96 -14.37 -0.56 9.65
CA PHE A 96 -15.43 -1.55 9.50
C PHE A 96 -15.34 -2.65 10.56
N GLY A 97 -14.13 -3.11 10.88
CA GLY A 97 -13.88 -4.06 11.97
C GLY A 97 -14.37 -3.54 13.32
N ILE A 98 -14.00 -2.31 13.69
CA ILE A 98 -14.43 -1.66 14.94
C ILE A 98 -15.95 -1.52 14.99
N LEU A 99 -16.58 -1.04 13.92
CA LEU A 99 -18.03 -0.89 13.83
C LEU A 99 -18.76 -2.22 13.98
N LYS A 100 -18.26 -3.29 13.33
CA LYS A 100 -18.80 -4.66 13.47
C LYS A 100 -18.72 -5.15 14.92
N ILE A 101 -17.59 -4.95 15.59
CA ILE A 101 -17.41 -5.34 17.00
C ILE A 101 -18.39 -4.56 17.89
N TYR A 102 -18.52 -3.25 17.69
CA TYR A 102 -19.45 -2.42 18.45
C TYR A 102 -20.92 -2.84 18.24
N GLN A 103 -21.30 -3.14 16.99
CA GLN A 103 -22.64 -3.65 16.68
C GLN A 103 -22.91 -5.02 17.31
N PHE A 104 -21.90 -5.88 17.41
CA PHE A 104 -22.03 -7.19 18.04
C PHE A 104 -22.25 -7.07 19.56
N LYS A 105 -21.43 -6.25 20.23
CA LYS A 105 -21.62 -5.93 21.66
C LYS A 105 -22.99 -5.34 21.94
N ARG A 106 -23.44 -4.38 21.13
CA ARG A 106 -24.77 -3.76 21.26
C ARG A 106 -25.91 -4.76 21.08
N LYS A 107 -25.73 -5.82 20.29
CA LYS A 107 -26.74 -6.89 20.13
C LYS A 107 -26.78 -7.81 21.34
N GLU A 108 -25.65 -8.12 21.97
CA GLU A 108 -25.60 -8.86 23.23
C GLU A 108 -26.28 -8.07 24.36
N ASP A 109 -26.03 -6.76 24.45
CA ASP A 109 -26.64 -5.88 25.47
C ASP A 109 -28.17 -5.72 25.33
N LEU A 110 -28.75 -6.00 24.14
CA LEU A 110 -30.20 -5.93 23.88
C LEU A 110 -30.92 -7.28 24.08
N GLN A 111 -30.19 -8.36 24.38
CA GLN A 111 -30.75 -9.70 24.63
C GLN A 111 -30.74 -10.10 26.12
N LEU A 112 -30.28 -9.21 27.01
CA LEU A 112 -30.37 -9.28 28.48
C LEU A 112 -31.42 -8.29 28.99
#